data_AF-A0A844M6M3-F1
#
_entry.id   AF-A0A844M6M3-F1
#
_cell.length_a   1.000
_cell.length_b   1.000
_cell.length_c   1.000
_cell.angle_alpha   90.00
_cell.angle_beta   90.00
_cell.angle_gamma   90.00
#
_symmetry.space_group_name_H-M   'P 1'
#
loop_
_entity.id
_entity.type
_entity.pdbx_description
1 polymer ?
#
loop_
_entity_poly.entity_id
_entity_poly.type
_entity_poly.pdbx_seq_one_letter_code
_entity_poly.pdbx_strand_id
1 'polypeptide(L)' 'MPPTKKPKISICITQEQKKILEEWAESETRSISNLVNHLIEQGIQKYIQKKANKQ' A
#
# COMPACT_ATOMS: atom_id res chain seq x y z
N MET A 1 18.61 17.60 13.78
CA MET A 1 17.47 17.65 12.84
C MET A 1 16.81 16.28 12.83
N PRO A 2 15.49 16.17 13.01
CA PRO A 2 14.83 14.87 12.89
C PRO A 2 15.05 14.32 11.48
N PRO A 3 15.22 12.99 11.33
CA PRO A 3 15.40 12.38 10.02
C PRO A 3 14.18 12.68 9.14
N THR A 4 14.40 13.42 8.05
CA THR A 4 13.35 13.81 7.08
C THR A 4 12.89 12.68 6.17
N LYS A 5 13.48 11.48 6.33
CA LYS A 5 13.17 10.32 5.50
C LYS A 5 11.98 9.59 6.07
N LYS A 6 10.91 9.47 5.27
CA LYS A 6 9.79 8.59 5.57
C LYS A 6 10.30 7.16 5.81
N PRO A 7 9.77 6.42 6.81
CA PRO A 7 10.13 5.04 7.03
C PRO A 7 9.85 4.22 5.77
N LYS A 8 10.76 3.27 5.46
CA LYS A 8 10.67 2.43 4.26
C LYS A 8 10.48 0.98 4.67
N ILE A 9 9.59 0.30 3.97
CA ILE A 9 9.37 -1.14 4.10
C ILE A 9 9.62 -1.74 2.72
N SER A 10 10.45 -2.78 2.67
CA SER A 10 10.63 -3.60 1.48
C SER A 10 9.83 -4.89 1.64
N ILE A 11 9.09 -5.29 0.61
CA ILE A 11 8.29 -6.52 0.59
C ILE A 11 8.72 -7.41 -0.57
N CYS A 12 8.68 -8.72 -0.36
CA CYS A 12 8.83 -9.69 -1.43
C CYS A 12 7.43 -10.10 -1.89
N ILE A 13 7.17 -9.99 -3.20
CA ILE A 13 5.92 -10.41 -3.84
C ILE A 13 6.24 -11.38 -4.97
N THR A 14 5.26 -12.17 -5.38
CA THR A 14 5.41 -13.05 -6.54
C THR A 14 5.46 -12.24 -7.83
N GLN A 15 6.00 -12.84 -8.90
CA GLN A 15 6.02 -12.22 -10.22
C GLN A 15 4.60 -11.91 -10.74
N GLU A 16 3.65 -12.79 -10.43
CA GLU A 16 2.24 -12.59 -10.78
C GLU A 16 1.65 -11.37 -10.06
N GLN A 17 1.87 -11.24 -8.75
CA GLN A 17 1.42 -10.09 -7.97
C GLN A 17 2.02 -8.78 -8.51
N LYS A 18 3.31 -8.80 -8.90
CA LYS A 18 3.96 -7.64 -9.49
C LYS A 18 3.28 -7.23 -10.80
N LYS A 19 2.99 -8.19 -11.69
CA LYS A 19 2.32 -7.94 -12.96
C LYS A 19 0.93 -7.33 -12.78
N ILE A 20 0.14 -7.88 -11.84
CA ILE A 20 -1.19 -7.34 -11.51
C ILE A 20 -1.09 -5.90 -11.00
N LEU A 21 -0.11 -5.60 -10.15
CA LEU A 21 0.10 -4.23 -9.64
C LEU A 21 0.55 -3.26 -10.74
N GLU A 22 1.34 -3.71 -11.70
CA GLU A 22 1.76 -2.93 -12.88
C GLU A 22 0.56 -2.59 -13.75
N GLU A 23 -0.24 -3.59 -14.13
CA GLU A 23 -1.44 -3.41 -14.95
C GLU A 23 -2.49 -2.50 -14.27
N TRP A 24 -2.69 -2.69 -12.97
CA TRP A 24 -3.61 -1.85 -12.21
C TRP A 24 -3.13 -0.39 -12.15
N ALA A 25 -1.86 -0.18 -11.84
CA ALA A 25 -1.29 1.17 -11.78
C ALA A 25 -1.39 1.89 -13.13
N GLU A 26 -1.15 1.19 -14.25
CA GLU A 26 -1.29 1.70 -15.60
C GLU A 26 -2.74 2.09 -15.92
N SER A 27 -3.72 1.22 -15.60
CA SER A 27 -5.15 1.47 -15.85
C SER A 27 -5.68 2.75 -15.17
N GLU A 28 -5.05 3.16 -14.07
CA GLU A 28 -5.44 4.34 -13.29
C GLU A 28 -4.47 5.51 -13.46
N THR A 29 -3.56 5.43 -14.44
CA THR A 29 -2.56 6.48 -14.75
C THR A 29 -1.72 6.91 -13.55
N ARG A 30 -1.36 5.96 -12.66
CA ARG A 30 -0.57 6.20 -11.45
C ARG A 30 0.66 5.30 -11.36
N SER A 31 1.58 5.66 -10.48
CA SER A 31 2.74 4.81 -10.19
C SER A 31 2.36 3.66 -9.26
N ILE A 32 3.06 2.53 -9.39
CA ILE A 32 2.92 1.36 -8.49
C ILE A 32 3.11 1.79 -7.03
N SER A 33 4.08 2.69 -6.77
CA SER A 33 4.34 3.19 -5.41
C SER A 33 3.11 3.90 -4.84
N ASN A 34 2.45 4.77 -5.62
CA ASN A 34 1.25 5.47 -5.18
C ASN A 34 0.07 4.51 -4.99
N LEU A 35 -0.11 3.55 -5.90
CA LEU A 35 -1.13 2.51 -5.77
C LEU A 35 -0.93 1.71 -4.47
N VAL A 36 0.28 1.19 -4.23
CA VAL A 36 0.59 0.40 -3.04
C VAL A 36 0.39 1.21 -1.76
N ASN A 37 0.82 2.47 -1.73
CA ASN A 37 0.57 3.36 -0.59
C ASN A 37 -0.93 3.51 -0.29
N HIS A 38 -1.75 3.70 -1.34
CA HIS A 38 -3.19 3.81 -1.19
C HIS A 38 -3.84 2.51 -0.67
N LEU A 39 -3.41 1.35 -1.17
CA LEU A 39 -3.89 0.04 -0.71
C LEU A 39 -3.53 -0.22 0.75
N ILE A 40 -2.31 0.15 1.16
CA ILE A 40 -1.87 0.06 2.56
C ILE A 40 -2.74 0.94 3.44
N GLU A 41 -2.99 2.19 3.04
CA GLU A 41 -3.84 3.12 3.80
C GLU A 41 -5.26 2.57 3.98
N GLN A 42 -5.88 2.07 2.92
CA GLN A 42 -7.19 1.42 3.01
C GLN A 42 -7.17 0.20 3.95
N GLY A 43 -6.13 -0.63 3.87
CA GLY A 43 -5.95 -1.79 4.73
C GLY A 43 -5.84 -1.41 6.21
N ILE A 44 -5.08 -0.36 6.52
CA ILE A 44 -4.93 0.18 7.88
C ILE A 44 -6.27 0.71 8.40
N GLN A 45 -7.00 1.48 7.60
CA GLN A 45 -8.31 2.01 8.00
C GLN A 45 -9.30 0.87 8.31
N LYS A 46 -9.37 -0.15 7.45
CA LYS A 46 -10.21 -1.34 7.70
C LYS A 46 -9.80 -2.08 8.98
N TYR A 47 -8.49 -2.19 9.26
CA TYR A 47 -8.00 -2.79 10.49
C TYR A 47 -8.41 -1.99 11.74
N ILE A 48 -8.26 -0.66 11.70
CA ILE A 48 -8.66 0.24 12.79
C ILE A 48 -10.15 0.13 13.05
N GLN A 49 -10.99 0.19 12.01
CA GLN A 49 -12.44 0.03 12.13
C GLN A 49 -12.82 -1.33 12.73
N LYS A 50 -12.19 -2.42 12.28
CA LYS A 50 -12.42 -3.75 12.83
C LYS A 50 -12.03 -3.85 14.31
N LYS A 51 -10.99 -3.12 14.74
CA LYS A 51 -10.56 -3.08 16.14
C LYS A 51 -11.52 -2.24 16.99
N ALA A 52 -12.06 -1.14 16.45
CA ALA A 52 -13.03 -0.28 17.13
C ALA A 52 -14.36 -1.01 17.36
N ASN A 53 -14.85 -1.77 16.37
CA ASN A 53 -16.13 -2.51 16.47
C ASN A 53 -16.06 -3.78 17.34
N LYS A 54 -14.87 -4.11 17.87
CA LYS A 54 -14.65 -5.26 18.77
C LYS A 54 -14.51 -4.86 20.25
N GLN A 55 -14.51 -3.56 20.55
CA GLN A 55 -14.57 -2.99 21.90
C GLN A 55 -15.97 -2.46 22.15
#